data_AF-A0A8H5XNG6-F1
#
_entry.id   AF-A0A8H5XNG6-F1
#
_cell.length_a   1.000
_cell.length_b   1.000
_cell.length_c   1.000
_cell.angle_alpha   90.00
_cell.angle_beta   90.00
_cell.angle_gamma   90.00
#
_symmetry.space_group_name_H-M   'P 1'
#
loop_
_entity.id
_entity.type
_entity.pdbx_description
1 polymer ?
#
loop_
_entity_poly.entity_id
_entity_poly.type
_entity_poly.pdbx_seq_one_letter_code
_entity_poly.pdbx_strand_id
1 'polypeptide(L)'
;MLLGNKASNALVIIIDDSQSPSAHFLCTATLGFTTKDQAWIRRAASILIFLLTFIGDRTASVVSDNASIRCLLVTFSWVQAFNGNSLLCLSKAEYKTFKEEGQQNTTPKSVFVGSDASGDESFFSHLTWALAMQWNLRRIKTSRPARNTPPFSSKDPSYIPSWGRFLLTRVGVIVASIAYMSIIGLQPEPTRESLSGSKVRFFSRLNDVTPYELLQRAISTVTWLSGIGTTSEICYSCAQVVGHFMAPNLGCFLTDHADCVVYNLLHLPKDSPITRYTKNLVVFYISGLIHLAPGLTIGMPLKESSAIMFFTFQAVVIDKDNYPSWINDDTFRKARFQGDPQYNRSVVQRLDITFSLLDGHRPKKWGFVIIRTAYGPGSDQKFKHGLEIINNIARHWAEGEVEGVKFLITRGKETDFRYRDVPVEVDTRPNEEFVRRYENDVVEDHSLENASLAEVREYFKTWIASKGGRSNVGNTRYVACIMLDAETLAQLATAPKGFPHGCDIYSSSYWVKMVDVEPNHDEAVYVRVRGADDLIKYWFIRNLIRSHVLTHRKDREFLGVLHFGDPPSEGFEAFGGPPLSLF
;
A
#
# COMPACT_ATOMS: atom_id res chain seq x y z
N MET A 1 -29.85 18.49 40.62
CA MET A 1 -29.56 17.37 41.54
C MET A 1 -29.88 15.97 40.97
N LEU A 2 -30.37 15.82 39.73
CA LEU A 2 -30.69 14.53 39.10
C LEU A 2 -29.73 14.11 37.94
N LEU A 3 -28.72 14.91 37.63
CA LEU A 3 -27.67 14.61 36.62
C LEU A 3 -26.36 14.08 37.24
N GLY A 4 -26.23 14.11 38.57
CA GLY A 4 -25.00 13.71 39.29
C GLY A 4 -24.90 12.22 39.64
N ASN A 5 -25.96 11.42 39.47
CA ASN A 5 -25.96 10.00 39.86
C ASN A 5 -25.85 9.01 38.69
N LYS A 6 -26.04 9.43 37.43
CA LYS A 6 -25.95 8.51 36.27
C LYS A 6 -24.55 8.43 35.64
N ALA A 7 -23.78 9.52 35.67
CA ALA A 7 -22.40 9.53 35.17
C ALA A 7 -21.44 8.78 36.12
N SER A 8 -21.69 8.88 37.42
CA SER A 8 -20.93 8.20 38.48
C SER A 8 -21.10 6.68 38.43
N ASN A 9 -22.29 6.20 38.08
CA ASN A 9 -22.56 4.76 37.96
C ASN A 9 -21.91 4.14 36.71
N ALA A 10 -21.77 4.86 35.60
CA ALA A 10 -21.12 4.32 34.40
C ALA A 10 -19.60 4.07 34.58
N LEU A 11 -18.94 4.82 35.47
CA LEU A 11 -17.52 4.62 35.80
C LEU A 11 -17.33 3.55 36.89
N VAL A 12 -18.33 3.36 37.77
CA VAL A 12 -18.31 2.37 38.86
C VAL A 12 -18.75 0.96 38.39
N ILE A 13 -19.57 0.84 37.35
CA ILE A 13 -20.01 -0.46 36.77
C ILE A 13 -18.85 -1.25 36.12
N ILE A 14 -17.69 -0.64 35.89
CA ILE A 14 -16.50 -1.38 35.42
C ILE A 14 -15.89 -2.26 36.54
N ILE A 15 -16.25 -2.04 37.81
CA ILE A 15 -15.57 -2.64 38.97
C ILE A 15 -16.42 -3.73 39.67
N ASP A 16 -17.73 -3.81 39.42
CA ASP A 16 -18.64 -4.58 40.30
C ASP A 16 -19.16 -5.92 39.72
N ASP A 17 -18.58 -6.46 38.64
CA ASP A 17 -18.80 -7.87 38.29
C ASP A 17 -17.53 -8.57 37.76
N SER A 18 -17.21 -9.69 38.42
CA SER A 18 -15.85 -10.14 38.73
C SER A 18 -15.07 -10.87 37.63
N GLN A 19 -15.57 -10.96 36.40
CA GLN A 19 -15.02 -11.91 35.39
C GLN A 19 -14.15 -11.24 34.31
N SER A 20 -14.54 -10.07 33.77
CA SER A 20 -13.73 -9.35 32.76
C SER A 20 -12.44 -8.76 33.35
N PRO A 21 -12.44 -8.10 34.52
CA PRO A 21 -11.21 -7.61 35.16
C PRO A 21 -10.22 -8.74 35.50
N SER A 22 -10.72 -9.97 35.74
CA SER A 22 -9.91 -11.13 36.09
C SER A 22 -9.00 -11.59 34.95
N ALA A 23 -9.48 -11.59 33.70
CA ALA A 23 -8.67 -11.91 32.53
C ALA A 23 -7.54 -10.87 32.34
N HIS A 24 -7.85 -9.59 32.56
CA HIS A 24 -6.88 -8.50 32.50
C HIS A 24 -5.83 -8.60 33.59
N PHE A 25 -6.25 -8.82 34.83
CA PHE A 25 -5.37 -8.98 35.97
C PHE A 25 -4.44 -10.18 35.80
N LEU A 26 -4.97 -11.33 35.36
CA LEU A 26 -4.17 -12.52 35.10
C LEU A 26 -3.13 -12.28 34.00
N CYS A 27 -3.49 -11.58 32.93
CA CYS A 27 -2.56 -11.19 31.88
C CYS A 27 -1.45 -10.28 32.42
N THR A 28 -1.82 -9.22 33.13
CA THR A 28 -0.87 -8.27 33.73
C THR A 28 0.07 -8.97 34.71
N ALA A 29 -0.46 -9.77 35.64
CA ALA A 29 0.33 -10.47 36.65
C ALA A 29 1.28 -11.48 36.00
N THR A 30 0.79 -12.28 35.05
CA THR A 30 1.65 -13.24 34.34
C THR A 30 2.73 -12.52 33.55
N LEU A 31 2.40 -11.44 32.85
CA LEU A 31 3.35 -10.69 32.03
C LEU A 31 4.44 -10.03 32.89
N GLY A 32 4.07 -9.43 34.02
CA GLY A 32 4.98 -8.71 34.91
C GLY A 32 5.93 -9.62 35.69
N PHE A 33 5.51 -10.85 36.01
CA PHE A 33 6.23 -11.72 36.94
C PHE A 33 6.72 -13.05 36.36
N THR A 34 6.60 -13.27 35.05
CA THR A 34 7.18 -14.45 34.39
C THR A 34 8.23 -14.08 33.35
N THR A 35 9.19 -14.97 33.11
CA THR A 35 10.23 -14.83 32.08
C THR A 35 9.91 -15.67 30.84
N LYS A 36 10.66 -15.49 29.74
CA LYS A 36 10.46 -16.24 28.49
C LYS A 36 10.70 -17.75 28.65
N ASP A 37 11.52 -18.14 29.63
CA ASP A 37 11.85 -19.54 29.94
C ASP A 37 10.69 -20.25 30.64
N GLN A 38 9.79 -19.50 31.28
CA GLN A 38 8.56 -20.00 31.90
C GLN A 38 7.41 -20.11 30.89
N ALA A 39 7.71 -20.61 29.69
CA ALA A 39 6.77 -20.65 28.57
C ALA A 39 5.51 -21.48 28.87
N TRP A 40 5.61 -22.54 29.69
CA TRP A 40 4.46 -23.37 30.06
C TRP A 40 3.46 -22.60 30.94
N ILE A 41 3.93 -21.78 31.89
CA ILE A 41 3.08 -20.92 32.74
C ILE A 41 2.36 -19.90 31.88
N ARG A 42 3.10 -19.24 30.98
CA ARG A 42 2.55 -18.24 30.05
C ARG A 42 1.48 -18.81 29.12
N ARG A 43 1.67 -20.05 28.63
CA ARG A 43 0.68 -20.76 27.82
C ARG A 43 -0.56 -21.14 28.63
N ALA A 44 -0.39 -21.67 29.84
CA ALA A 44 -1.50 -22.02 30.72
C ALA A 44 -2.33 -20.77 31.09
N ALA A 45 -1.67 -19.68 31.47
CA ALA A 45 -2.31 -18.40 31.73
C ALA A 45 -3.05 -17.87 30.50
N SER A 46 -2.47 -17.99 29.30
CA SER A 46 -3.15 -17.58 28.07
C SER A 46 -4.43 -18.37 27.79
N ILE A 47 -4.43 -19.69 28.03
CA ILE A 47 -5.65 -20.51 27.89
C ILE A 47 -6.70 -20.02 28.89
N LEU A 48 -6.30 -19.78 30.14
CA LEU A 48 -7.20 -19.30 31.19
C LEU A 48 -7.75 -17.89 30.88
N ILE A 49 -6.94 -16.99 30.28
CA ILE A 49 -7.40 -15.67 29.80
C ILE A 49 -8.52 -15.84 28.79
N PHE A 50 -8.36 -16.69 27.76
CA PHE A 50 -9.42 -16.93 26.77
C PHE A 50 -10.67 -17.54 27.39
N LEU A 51 -10.52 -18.47 28.34
CA LEU A 51 -11.66 -19.05 29.08
C LEU A 51 -12.41 -17.99 29.89
N LEU A 52 -11.70 -17.14 30.63
CA LEU A 52 -12.29 -16.05 31.42
C LEU A 52 -12.97 -15.01 30.51
N THR A 53 -12.36 -14.67 29.37
CA THR A 53 -12.97 -13.78 28.37
C THR A 53 -14.25 -14.39 27.80
N PHE A 54 -14.25 -15.69 27.48
CA PHE A 54 -15.45 -16.38 26.99
C PHE A 54 -16.55 -16.43 28.06
N ILE A 55 -16.23 -16.70 29.31
CA ILE A 55 -17.19 -16.67 30.42
C ILE A 55 -17.75 -15.25 30.60
N GLY A 56 -16.87 -14.24 30.63
CA GLY A 56 -17.27 -12.84 30.77
C GLY A 56 -18.17 -12.34 29.63
N ASP A 57 -17.97 -12.84 28.41
CA ASP A 57 -18.86 -12.60 27.27
C ASP A 57 -20.27 -13.15 27.54
N ARG A 58 -20.38 -14.38 28.08
CA ARG A 58 -21.67 -14.98 28.44
C ARG A 58 -22.40 -14.27 29.57
N THR A 59 -21.69 -13.55 30.41
CA THR A 59 -22.27 -12.78 31.53
C THR A 59 -22.37 -11.29 31.26
N ALA A 60 -22.00 -10.81 30.06
CA ALA A 60 -22.00 -9.39 29.73
C ALA A 60 -23.40 -8.74 29.83
N SER A 61 -24.47 -9.53 29.72
CA SER A 61 -25.85 -9.06 29.95
C SER A 61 -26.12 -8.61 31.39
N VAL A 62 -25.37 -9.11 32.37
CA VAL A 62 -25.48 -8.72 33.78
C VAL A 62 -24.86 -7.33 34.01
N VAL A 63 -23.85 -6.96 33.21
CA VAL A 63 -23.10 -5.71 33.35
C VAL A 63 -23.85 -4.51 32.75
N SER A 64 -24.60 -4.70 31.67
CA SER A 64 -25.37 -3.61 31.06
C SER A 64 -26.58 -4.09 30.25
N ASP A 65 -27.73 -3.47 30.51
CA ASP A 65 -28.93 -3.65 29.69
C ASP A 65 -28.78 -3.04 28.28
N ASN A 66 -27.80 -2.14 28.08
CA ASN A 66 -27.57 -1.49 26.80
C ASN A 66 -26.74 -2.39 25.85
N ALA A 67 -27.37 -2.82 24.74
CA ALA A 67 -26.76 -3.69 23.74
C ALA A 67 -25.45 -3.13 23.16
N SER A 68 -25.38 -1.83 22.90
CA SER A 68 -24.19 -1.18 22.35
C SER A 68 -23.02 -1.21 23.33
N ILE A 69 -23.29 -1.00 24.62
CA ILE A 69 -22.27 -1.07 25.68
C ILE A 69 -21.76 -2.52 25.81
N ARG A 70 -22.66 -3.51 25.79
CA ARG A 70 -22.26 -4.94 25.79
C ARG A 70 -21.37 -5.27 24.60
N CYS A 71 -21.78 -4.89 23.39
CA CYS A 71 -20.99 -5.13 22.19
C CYS A 71 -19.59 -4.53 22.30
N LEU A 72 -19.48 -3.30 22.81
CA LEU A 72 -18.20 -2.63 23.00
C LEU A 72 -17.32 -3.39 24.00
N LEU A 73 -17.85 -3.71 25.19
CA LEU A 73 -17.13 -4.42 26.25
C LEU A 73 -16.63 -5.80 25.78
N VAL A 74 -17.49 -6.56 25.10
CA VAL A 74 -17.12 -7.88 24.56
C VAL A 74 -16.04 -7.75 23.50
N THR A 75 -16.19 -6.82 22.55
CA THR A 75 -15.17 -6.60 21.50
C THR A 75 -13.81 -6.29 22.11
N PHE A 76 -13.76 -5.35 23.06
CA PHE A 76 -12.51 -4.96 23.72
C PHE A 76 -11.92 -6.08 24.57
N SER A 77 -12.74 -6.87 25.25
CA SER A 77 -12.28 -8.01 26.04
C SER A 77 -11.57 -9.05 25.15
N TRP A 78 -12.15 -9.35 23.98
CA TRP A 78 -11.51 -10.24 22.99
C TRP A 78 -10.23 -9.65 22.40
N VAL A 79 -10.22 -8.37 22.03
CA VAL A 79 -8.98 -7.68 21.58
C VAL A 79 -7.86 -7.84 22.62
N GLN A 80 -8.20 -7.67 23.89
CA GLN A 80 -7.22 -7.71 24.98
C GLN A 80 -6.79 -9.14 25.32
N ALA A 81 -7.65 -10.14 25.15
CA ALA A 81 -7.29 -11.55 25.24
C ALA A 81 -6.26 -11.95 24.16
N PHE A 82 -6.52 -11.57 22.91
CA PHE A 82 -5.58 -11.79 21.81
C PHE A 82 -4.28 -11.01 21.99
N ASN A 83 -4.32 -9.75 22.43
CA ASN A 83 -3.12 -9.00 22.73
C ASN A 83 -2.31 -9.65 23.86
N GLY A 84 -2.97 -10.10 24.93
CA GLY A 84 -2.35 -10.83 26.03
C GLY A 84 -1.68 -12.13 25.59
N ASN A 85 -2.36 -12.95 24.79
CA ASN A 85 -1.76 -14.14 24.19
C ASN A 85 -0.50 -13.81 23.38
N SER A 86 -0.60 -12.77 22.54
CA SER A 86 0.52 -12.33 21.72
C SER A 86 1.72 -11.93 22.58
N LEU A 87 1.52 -11.13 23.63
CA LEU A 87 2.57 -10.70 24.55
C LEU A 87 3.20 -11.88 25.32
N LEU A 88 2.37 -12.79 25.84
CA LEU A 88 2.81 -13.91 26.66
C LEU A 88 3.49 -15.01 25.83
N CYS A 89 2.89 -15.39 24.70
CA CYS A 89 3.23 -16.61 23.97
C CYS A 89 4.01 -16.38 22.67
N LEU A 90 3.73 -15.28 21.94
CA LEU A 90 4.22 -15.09 20.57
C LEU A 90 5.40 -14.12 20.51
N SER A 91 5.21 -12.88 20.98
CA SER A 91 6.28 -11.89 21.08
C SER A 91 7.22 -12.18 22.25
N LYS A 92 6.76 -12.98 23.22
CA LYS A 92 7.47 -13.32 24.46
C LYS A 92 8.04 -12.07 25.13
N ALA A 93 7.20 -11.05 25.36
CA ALA A 93 7.62 -9.82 26.03
C ALA A 93 8.11 -10.11 27.46
N GLU A 94 9.09 -9.35 27.95
CA GLU A 94 9.69 -9.53 29.26
C GLU A 94 10.23 -8.19 29.79
N TYR A 95 10.08 -7.97 31.10
CA TYR A 95 10.47 -6.74 31.78
C TYR A 95 11.97 -6.41 31.62
N LYS A 96 12.84 -7.41 31.81
CA LYS A 96 14.31 -7.24 31.75
C LYS A 96 14.80 -6.82 30.36
N THR A 97 14.30 -7.48 29.31
CA THR A 97 14.64 -7.13 27.91
C THR A 97 14.27 -5.67 27.58
N PHE A 98 13.16 -5.16 28.11
CA PHE A 98 12.72 -3.79 27.85
C PHE A 98 13.62 -2.72 28.53
N LYS A 99 14.13 -3.01 29.74
CA LYS A 99 15.05 -2.10 30.46
C LYS A 99 16.37 -1.94 29.70
N GLU A 100 16.86 -3.02 29.09
CA GLU A 100 18.08 -3.03 28.27
C GLU A 100 17.86 -2.34 26.91
N GLU A 101 16.74 -2.62 26.22
CA GLU A 101 16.37 -1.96 24.95
C GLU A 101 16.13 -0.44 25.12
N GLY A 102 15.62 -0.01 26.28
CA GLY A 102 15.41 1.40 26.59
C GLY A 102 16.69 2.19 26.87
N GLN A 103 17.78 1.53 27.26
CA GLN A 103 19.09 2.16 27.48
C GLN A 103 19.92 2.33 26.20
N GLN A 104 19.69 1.50 25.17
CA GLN A 104 20.43 1.55 23.90
C GLN A 104 19.85 2.55 22.88
N ASN A 105 18.59 2.97 23.02
CA ASN A 105 17.96 3.92 22.10
C ASN A 105 18.19 5.38 22.55
N THR A 106 19.06 6.12 21.86
CA THR A 106 19.53 7.49 22.18
C THR A 106 18.55 8.63 21.86
N THR A 107 17.24 8.39 21.77
CA THR A 107 16.25 9.48 21.58
C THR A 107 15.84 10.11 22.92
N PRO A 108 15.49 11.41 22.96
CA PRO A 108 15.47 12.18 24.20
C PRO A 108 14.44 11.64 25.20
N LYS A 109 14.87 11.66 26.47
CA LYS A 109 14.15 11.18 27.66
C LYS A 109 12.68 11.57 27.61
N SER A 110 11.79 10.56 27.56
CA SER A 110 10.38 10.80 27.85
C SER A 110 10.18 10.98 29.34
N VAL A 111 9.49 12.05 29.70
CA VAL A 111 9.31 12.60 31.06
C VAL A 111 8.53 11.70 32.04
N PHE A 112 8.06 10.50 31.71
CA PHE A 112 7.10 9.79 32.59
C PHE A 112 7.21 8.26 32.71
N VAL A 113 8.38 7.66 32.47
CA VAL A 113 8.71 6.38 33.13
C VAL A 113 9.80 6.74 34.12
N GLY A 114 9.45 6.75 35.42
CA GLY A 114 10.26 7.31 36.50
C GLY A 114 11.76 7.07 36.29
N SER A 115 12.48 8.15 35.97
CA SER A 115 13.93 8.11 35.78
C SER A 115 14.70 8.19 37.08
N ASP A 116 14.06 7.93 38.22
CA ASP A 116 14.69 7.92 39.53
C ASP A 116 14.37 6.60 40.23
N ALA A 117 15.13 5.56 39.90
CA ALA A 117 15.29 4.38 40.75
C ALA A 117 16.62 3.70 40.39
N SER A 118 17.72 4.34 40.78
CA SER A 118 18.90 3.59 41.20
C SER A 118 18.53 2.81 42.46
N GLY A 119 18.21 1.52 42.32
CA GLY A 119 17.99 0.62 43.45
C GLY A 119 16.59 0.02 43.51
N ASP A 120 16.55 -1.31 43.51
CA ASP A 120 15.45 -2.26 43.73
C ASP A 120 14.41 -2.54 42.61
N GLU A 121 14.33 -3.83 42.24
CA GLU A 121 13.29 -4.44 41.40
C GLU A 121 11.94 -4.47 42.15
N SER A 122 11.34 -3.30 42.40
CA SER A 122 10.06 -3.21 43.12
C SER A 122 8.93 -3.94 42.38
N PHE A 123 8.10 -4.67 43.15
CA PHE A 123 6.88 -5.33 42.68
C PHE A 123 5.99 -4.39 41.84
N PHE A 124 5.88 -3.11 42.26
CA PHE A 124 5.07 -2.12 41.57
C PHE A 124 5.65 -1.71 40.21
N SER A 125 6.97 -1.78 40.02
CA SER A 125 7.62 -1.48 38.73
C SER A 125 7.30 -2.55 37.69
N HIS A 126 7.26 -3.82 38.09
CA HIS A 126 6.82 -4.92 37.23
C HIS A 126 5.34 -4.78 36.84
N LEU A 127 4.48 -4.47 37.82
CA LEU A 127 3.05 -4.33 37.61
C LEU A 127 2.72 -3.14 36.69
N THR A 128 3.31 -1.97 36.93
CA THR A 128 3.09 -0.77 36.11
C THR A 128 3.59 -0.95 34.68
N TRP A 129 4.72 -1.60 34.48
CA TRP A 129 5.20 -1.96 33.14
C TRP A 129 4.26 -2.95 32.44
N ALA A 130 3.81 -4.00 33.13
CA ALA A 130 2.94 -5.01 32.55
C ALA A 130 1.58 -4.41 32.15
N LEU A 131 1.01 -3.54 33.00
CA LEU A 131 -0.17 -2.75 32.69
C LEU A 131 0.08 -1.87 31.46
N ALA A 132 1.16 -1.08 31.46
CA ALA A 132 1.50 -0.23 30.32
C ALA A 132 1.62 -1.03 29.01
N MET A 133 2.25 -2.21 29.06
CA MET A 133 2.43 -3.08 27.90
C MET A 133 1.13 -3.70 27.40
N GLN A 134 0.24 -4.13 28.28
CA GLN A 134 -1.06 -4.68 27.89
C GLN A 134 -1.93 -3.64 27.16
N TRP A 135 -1.73 -2.35 27.45
CA TRP A 135 -2.43 -1.25 26.78
C TRP A 135 -1.60 -0.62 25.64
N ASN A 136 -0.32 -1.00 25.46
CA ASN A 136 0.55 -0.57 24.37
C ASN A 136 0.35 -1.41 23.09
N LEU A 137 -0.85 -1.35 22.50
CA LEU A 137 -1.21 -2.11 21.29
C LEU A 137 -0.31 -1.82 20.07
N ARG A 138 0.29 -0.62 19.99
CA ARG A 138 1.26 -0.25 18.95
C ARG A 138 2.70 -0.67 19.27
N ARG A 139 2.95 -1.25 20.44
CA ARG A 139 4.28 -1.67 20.88
C ARG A 139 5.33 -0.55 20.78
N ILE A 140 4.90 0.69 21.06
CA ILE A 140 5.76 1.87 21.03
C ILE A 140 6.91 1.66 22.02
N LYS A 141 8.14 2.03 21.61
CA LYS A 141 9.39 1.85 22.39
C LYS A 141 9.76 0.39 22.71
N THR A 142 9.27 -0.57 21.94
CA THR A 142 9.78 -1.96 21.99
C THR A 142 10.62 -2.23 20.76
N SER A 143 11.34 -3.35 20.70
CA SER A 143 12.04 -3.83 19.50
C SER A 143 11.14 -4.12 18.28
N ARG A 144 9.80 -4.17 18.43
CA ARG A 144 8.86 -4.44 17.34
C ARG A 144 7.67 -3.46 17.33
N PRO A 145 7.90 -2.15 17.11
CA PRO A 145 6.82 -1.18 17.07
C PRO A 145 5.98 -1.30 15.80
N ALA A 146 4.72 -0.87 15.89
CA ALA A 146 3.86 -0.71 14.73
C ALA A 146 4.48 0.28 13.74
N ARG A 147 4.61 -0.13 12.48
CA ARG A 147 5.11 0.71 11.39
C ARG A 147 4.15 1.89 11.13
N ASN A 148 4.68 3.00 10.64
CA ASN A 148 3.93 4.20 10.26
C ASN A 148 3.12 4.82 11.41
N THR A 149 3.70 4.88 12.61
CA THR A 149 3.10 5.63 13.72
C THR A 149 3.19 7.13 13.41
N PRO A 150 2.06 7.86 13.26
CA PRO A 150 2.10 9.27 12.89
C PRO A 150 2.70 10.12 14.01
N PRO A 151 3.48 11.17 13.68
CA PRO A 151 3.96 12.14 14.67
C PRO A 151 2.81 12.97 15.24
N PHE A 152 3.00 13.59 16.42
CA PHE A 152 1.99 14.44 17.04
C PHE A 152 1.64 15.68 16.21
N SER A 153 2.56 16.15 15.38
CA SER A 153 2.35 17.23 14.42
C SER A 153 2.93 16.82 13.07
N SER A 154 2.13 16.99 12.01
CA SER A 154 2.60 16.79 10.64
C SER A 154 3.55 17.89 10.17
N LYS A 155 3.49 19.08 10.79
CA LYS A 155 4.34 20.23 10.46
C LYS A 155 5.68 20.21 11.19
N ASP A 156 5.69 19.64 12.39
CA ASP A 156 6.88 19.49 13.22
C ASP A 156 6.90 18.07 13.79
N PRO A 157 7.56 17.12 13.11
CA PRO A 157 7.66 15.73 13.57
C PRO A 157 8.34 15.58 14.94
N SER A 158 9.10 16.58 15.38
CA SER A 158 9.79 16.59 16.68
C SER A 158 8.92 17.11 17.83
N TYR A 159 7.76 17.69 17.53
CA TYR A 159 6.86 18.25 18.53
C TYR A 159 6.31 17.17 19.47
N ILE A 160 6.42 17.43 20.76
CA ILE A 160 5.81 16.62 21.82
C ILE A 160 4.94 17.57 22.67
N PRO A 161 3.62 17.32 22.79
CA PRO A 161 2.75 18.19 23.58
C PRO A 161 3.06 18.08 25.07
N SER A 162 2.88 19.19 25.80
CA SER A 162 2.83 19.14 27.27
C SER A 162 1.61 18.34 27.75
N TRP A 163 1.71 17.73 28.94
CA TRP A 163 0.67 16.85 29.48
C TRP A 163 -0.72 17.52 29.55
N GLY A 164 -0.80 18.75 30.09
CA GLY A 164 -2.06 19.47 30.18
C GLY A 164 -2.66 19.80 28.81
N ARG A 165 -1.83 20.18 27.84
CA ARG A 165 -2.28 20.45 26.47
C ARG A 165 -2.76 19.17 25.78
N PHE A 166 -2.04 18.07 25.97
CA PHE A 166 -2.42 16.77 25.44
C PHE A 166 -3.78 16.31 25.99
N LEU A 167 -3.97 16.37 27.32
CA LEU A 167 -5.23 15.98 27.95
C LEU A 167 -6.39 16.87 27.52
N LEU A 168 -6.21 18.19 27.53
CA LEU A 168 -7.26 19.12 27.09
C LEU A 168 -7.65 18.85 25.64
N THR A 169 -6.68 18.60 24.76
CA THR A 169 -6.94 18.22 23.37
C THR A 169 -7.75 16.92 23.28
N ARG A 170 -7.38 15.89 24.06
CA ARG A 170 -8.07 14.60 24.03
C ARG A 170 -9.48 14.67 24.60
N VAL A 171 -9.69 15.38 25.70
CA VAL A 171 -11.02 15.65 26.24
C VAL A 171 -11.89 16.41 25.25
N GLY A 172 -11.34 17.45 24.60
CA GLY A 172 -12.03 18.19 23.54
C GLY A 172 -12.45 17.30 22.36
N VAL A 173 -11.56 16.41 21.92
CA VAL A 173 -11.85 15.40 20.88
C VAL A 173 -12.97 14.45 21.33
N ILE A 174 -12.92 13.92 22.56
CA ILE A 174 -13.98 13.04 23.10
C ILE A 174 -15.34 13.75 23.05
N VAL A 175 -15.41 14.98 23.56
CA VAL A 175 -16.66 15.76 23.60
C VAL A 175 -17.18 16.02 22.18
N ALA A 176 -16.31 16.43 21.26
CA ALA A 176 -16.67 16.67 19.86
C ALA A 176 -17.15 15.38 19.17
N SER A 177 -16.48 14.26 19.42
CA SER A 177 -16.84 12.95 18.89
C SER A 177 -18.18 12.45 19.43
N ILE A 178 -18.46 12.62 20.72
CA ILE A 178 -19.76 12.28 21.33
C ILE A 178 -20.87 13.17 20.74
N ALA A 179 -20.63 14.47 20.58
CA ALA A 179 -21.57 15.36 19.94
C ALA A 179 -21.85 14.94 18.49
N TYR A 180 -20.81 14.60 17.72
CA TYR A 180 -20.96 14.10 16.35
C TYR A 180 -21.74 12.78 16.28
N MET A 181 -21.44 11.82 17.15
CA MET A 181 -22.20 10.56 17.26
C MET A 181 -23.65 10.80 17.65
N SER A 182 -23.92 11.81 18.48
CA SER A 182 -25.28 12.18 18.85
C SER A 182 -26.04 12.75 17.66
N ILE A 183 -25.39 13.54 16.80
CA ILE A 183 -25.95 14.06 15.54
C ILE A 183 -26.23 12.92 14.54
N ILE A 184 -25.28 11.98 14.39
CA ILE A 184 -25.50 10.76 13.58
C ILE A 184 -26.67 9.95 14.13
N GLY A 185 -26.80 9.86 15.46
CA GLY A 185 -27.91 9.16 16.12
C GLY A 185 -29.28 9.78 15.87
N LEU A 186 -29.37 11.02 15.36
CA LEU A 186 -30.64 11.64 14.95
C LEU A 186 -31.14 11.15 13.58
N GLN A 187 -30.34 10.36 12.85
CA GLN A 187 -30.77 9.80 11.58
C GLN A 187 -31.96 8.86 11.78
N PRO A 188 -32.97 8.90 10.88
CA PRO A 188 -34.12 8.02 10.98
C PRO A 188 -33.69 6.55 10.91
N GLU A 189 -34.28 5.71 11.75
CA GLU A 189 -33.98 4.29 11.74
C GLU A 189 -34.29 3.68 10.36
N PRO A 190 -33.40 2.84 9.82
CA PRO A 190 -33.65 2.18 8.55
C PRO A 190 -34.90 1.31 8.66
N THR A 191 -35.83 1.48 7.73
CA THR A 191 -37.05 0.66 7.69
C THR A 191 -36.73 -0.80 7.41
N ARG A 192 -37.60 -1.73 7.83
CA ARG A 192 -37.45 -3.17 7.50
C ARG A 192 -37.31 -3.43 5.99
N GLU A 193 -37.97 -2.63 5.18
CA GLU A 193 -37.85 -2.68 3.71
C GLU A 193 -36.48 -2.19 3.21
N SER A 194 -35.82 -1.28 3.92
CA SER A 194 -34.44 -0.85 3.64
C SER A 194 -33.43 -1.96 3.88
N LEU A 195 -33.73 -2.89 4.80
CA LEU A 195 -32.87 -4.00 5.22
C LEU A 195 -33.32 -5.36 4.66
N SER A 196 -34.21 -5.38 3.67
CA SER A 196 -34.73 -6.63 3.13
C SER A 196 -33.63 -7.50 2.51
N GLY A 197 -33.71 -8.82 2.70
CA GLY A 197 -32.79 -9.77 2.06
C GLY A 197 -32.79 -9.66 0.53
N SER A 198 -33.89 -9.18 -0.04
CA SER A 198 -34.04 -8.83 -1.45
C SER A 198 -33.26 -7.60 -1.88
N LYS A 199 -32.48 -6.92 -1.03
CA LYS A 199 -31.55 -5.84 -1.44
C LYS A 199 -30.08 -6.25 -1.34
N VAL A 200 -29.77 -7.42 -0.75
CA VAL A 200 -28.39 -7.90 -0.53
C VAL A 200 -27.65 -8.17 -1.85
N ARG A 201 -28.31 -8.83 -2.81
CA ARG A 201 -27.71 -9.18 -4.12
C ARG A 201 -27.68 -8.01 -5.10
N PHE A 202 -26.92 -6.96 -4.78
CA PHE A 202 -26.90 -5.70 -5.56
C PHE A 202 -26.60 -5.93 -7.05
N PHE A 203 -25.53 -6.65 -7.37
CA PHE A 203 -25.08 -6.85 -8.75
C PHE A 203 -26.03 -7.70 -9.59
N SER A 204 -26.89 -8.53 -8.99
CA SER A 204 -27.86 -9.34 -9.73
C SER A 204 -29.14 -8.59 -10.08
N ARG A 205 -29.28 -7.33 -9.64
CA ARG A 205 -30.50 -6.53 -9.80
C ARG A 205 -30.23 -5.12 -10.28
N LEU A 206 -29.11 -4.88 -10.98
CA LEU A 206 -28.70 -3.53 -11.40
C LEU A 206 -29.81 -2.76 -12.13
N ASN A 207 -30.68 -3.46 -12.86
CA ASN A 207 -31.83 -2.87 -13.57
C ASN A 207 -32.97 -2.43 -12.63
N ASP A 208 -33.04 -2.98 -11.42
CA ASP A 208 -34.06 -2.69 -10.42
C ASP A 208 -33.56 -1.70 -9.34
N VAL A 209 -32.28 -1.29 -9.42
CA VAL A 209 -31.69 -0.36 -8.45
C VAL A 209 -32.10 1.07 -8.77
N THR A 210 -32.80 1.70 -7.84
CA THR A 210 -33.22 3.10 -7.99
C THR A 210 -32.10 4.08 -7.61
N PRO A 211 -32.08 5.32 -8.15
CA PRO A 211 -31.17 6.37 -7.70
C PRO A 211 -31.29 6.69 -6.20
N TYR A 212 -32.51 6.58 -5.65
CA TYR A 212 -32.76 6.74 -4.22
C TYR A 212 -32.04 5.67 -3.39
N GLU A 213 -32.08 4.40 -3.83
CA GLU A 213 -31.34 3.32 -3.17
C GLU A 213 -29.82 3.55 -3.23
N LEU A 214 -29.29 4.04 -4.35
CA LEU A 214 -27.87 4.39 -4.47
C LEU A 214 -27.46 5.51 -3.52
N LEU A 215 -28.26 6.58 -3.44
CA LEU A 215 -28.02 7.68 -2.52
C LEU A 215 -28.08 7.22 -1.05
N GLN A 216 -29.07 6.41 -0.70
CA GLN A 216 -29.21 5.85 0.66
C GLN A 216 -28.04 4.93 1.02
N ARG A 217 -27.53 4.12 0.08
CA ARG A 217 -26.33 3.30 0.27
C ARG A 217 -25.08 4.14 0.45
N ALA A 218 -24.91 5.20 -0.35
CA ALA A 218 -23.77 6.11 -0.24
C ALA A 218 -23.78 6.82 1.13
N ILE A 219 -24.92 7.39 1.54
CA ILE A 219 -25.08 8.05 2.84
C ILE A 219 -24.84 7.05 3.98
N SER A 220 -25.47 5.88 3.95
CA SER A 220 -25.28 4.83 4.97
C SER A 220 -23.82 4.40 5.07
N THR A 221 -23.13 4.25 3.93
CA THR A 221 -21.71 3.87 3.90
C THR A 221 -20.83 4.95 4.51
N VAL A 222 -21.03 6.21 4.13
CA VAL A 222 -20.26 7.35 4.67
C VAL A 222 -20.51 7.50 6.17
N THR A 223 -21.76 7.43 6.60
CA THR A 223 -22.14 7.52 8.02
C THR A 223 -21.59 6.35 8.84
N TRP A 224 -21.59 5.14 8.28
CA TRP A 224 -20.99 3.97 8.93
C TRP A 224 -19.47 4.10 9.05
N LEU A 225 -18.78 4.53 7.99
CA LEU A 225 -17.33 4.75 8.00
C LEU A 225 -16.94 5.87 8.98
N SER A 226 -17.66 6.99 8.97
CA SER A 226 -17.40 8.11 9.88
C SER A 226 -17.73 7.76 11.34
N GLY A 227 -18.80 6.98 11.56
CA GLY A 227 -19.19 6.47 12.88
C GLY A 227 -18.15 5.51 13.47
N ILE A 228 -17.59 4.61 12.65
CA ILE A 228 -16.48 3.74 13.07
C ILE A 228 -15.24 4.55 13.41
N GLY A 229 -14.86 5.49 12.55
CA GLY A 229 -13.71 6.36 12.78
C GLY A 229 -13.85 7.16 14.09
N THR A 230 -15.04 7.71 14.32
CA THR A 230 -15.34 8.51 15.51
C THR A 230 -15.38 7.66 16.78
N THR A 231 -16.02 6.48 16.74
CA THR A 231 -16.06 5.56 17.89
C THR A 231 -14.66 5.08 18.27
N SER A 232 -13.83 4.80 17.26
CA SER A 232 -12.42 4.46 17.47
C SER A 232 -11.63 5.61 18.09
N GLU A 233 -11.89 6.87 17.68
CA GLU A 233 -11.25 8.06 18.25
C GLU A 233 -11.69 8.35 19.69
N ILE A 234 -12.96 8.09 20.04
CA ILE A 234 -13.45 8.14 21.43
C ILE A 234 -12.71 7.12 22.28
N CYS A 235 -12.70 5.85 21.86
CA CYS A 235 -12.03 4.79 22.60
C CYS A 235 -10.53 5.09 22.77
N TYR A 236 -9.89 5.57 21.71
CA TYR A 236 -8.50 6.00 21.73
C TYR A 236 -8.27 7.12 22.74
N SER A 237 -9.05 8.19 22.66
CA SER A 237 -8.84 9.37 23.50
C SER A 237 -9.16 9.09 24.97
N CYS A 238 -10.22 8.31 25.27
CA CYS A 238 -10.52 7.84 26.63
C CYS A 238 -9.36 7.02 27.20
N ALA A 239 -8.84 6.08 26.39
CA ALA A 239 -7.74 5.25 26.83
C ALA A 239 -6.45 6.05 27.04
N GLN A 240 -6.18 7.10 26.25
CA GLN A 240 -5.05 8.01 26.45
C GLN A 240 -5.19 8.92 27.66
N VAL A 241 -6.42 9.26 28.05
CA VAL A 241 -6.71 10.01 29.29
C VAL A 241 -6.52 9.13 30.52
N VAL A 242 -6.90 7.85 30.45
CA VAL A 242 -6.81 6.88 31.55
C VAL A 242 -5.41 6.23 31.65
N GLY A 243 -4.71 6.06 30.53
CA GLY A 243 -3.38 5.46 30.47
C GLY A 243 -2.60 5.92 29.24
N HIS A 244 -1.43 6.51 29.46
CA HIS A 244 -0.54 7.14 28.46
C HIS A 244 -0.04 6.25 27.29
N PHE A 245 -0.56 5.03 27.09
CA PHE A 245 0.04 4.00 26.24
C PHE A 245 -0.86 3.47 25.12
N MET A 246 -2.15 3.84 25.11
CA MET A 246 -3.09 3.30 24.13
C MET A 246 -2.96 3.96 22.76
N ALA A 247 -2.89 3.12 21.73
CA ALA A 247 -2.82 3.57 20.35
C ALA A 247 -3.54 2.57 19.41
N PRO A 248 -4.52 2.98 18.58
CA PRO A 248 -5.58 2.12 18.04
C PRO A 248 -5.16 1.27 16.82
N ASN A 249 -3.87 0.96 16.67
CA ASN A 249 -3.48 0.03 15.61
C ASN A 249 -3.48 -1.39 16.17
N LEU A 250 -4.58 -2.12 15.95
CA LEU A 250 -4.76 -3.53 16.32
C LEU A 250 -3.84 -4.49 15.54
N GLY A 251 -3.08 -3.98 14.56
CA GLY A 251 -2.31 -4.79 13.62
C GLY A 251 -1.23 -5.67 14.25
N CYS A 252 -0.60 -5.26 15.37
CA CYS A 252 0.54 -6.01 15.93
C CYS A 252 0.16 -7.41 16.41
N PHE A 253 -0.86 -7.55 17.27
CA PHE A 253 -1.24 -8.87 17.77
C PHE A 253 -1.89 -9.72 16.66
N LEU A 254 -2.66 -9.12 15.74
CA LEU A 254 -3.24 -9.84 14.61
C LEU A 254 -2.14 -10.40 13.70
N THR A 255 -1.09 -9.61 13.44
CA THR A 255 0.06 -10.03 12.62
C THR A 255 0.85 -11.14 13.31
N ASP A 256 1.09 -11.04 14.62
CA ASP A 256 1.78 -12.09 15.38
C ASP A 256 1.07 -13.45 15.30
N HIS A 257 -0.26 -13.47 15.43
CA HIS A 257 -1.05 -14.69 15.29
C HIS A 257 -1.03 -15.21 13.85
N ALA A 258 -1.15 -14.32 12.86
CA ALA A 258 -1.05 -14.69 11.46
C ALA A 258 0.32 -15.26 11.11
N ASP A 259 1.40 -14.68 11.64
CA ASP A 259 2.77 -15.20 11.49
C ASP A 259 2.91 -16.58 12.10
N CYS A 260 2.34 -16.81 13.29
CA CYS A 260 2.34 -18.12 13.91
C CYS A 260 1.62 -19.16 13.04
N VAL A 261 0.44 -18.84 12.50
CA VAL A 261 -0.31 -19.75 11.63
C VAL A 261 0.47 -20.01 10.34
N VAL A 262 0.93 -18.97 9.66
CA VAL A 262 1.55 -19.07 8.33
C VAL A 262 2.92 -19.74 8.40
N TYR A 263 3.77 -19.34 9.34
CA TYR A 263 5.15 -19.82 9.40
C TYR A 263 5.34 -21.04 10.29
N ASN A 264 4.65 -21.12 11.43
CA ASN A 264 4.88 -22.22 12.38
C ASN A 264 3.91 -23.39 12.19
N LEU A 265 2.66 -23.13 11.79
CA LEU A 265 1.67 -24.19 11.59
C LEU A 265 1.68 -24.69 10.13
N LEU A 266 1.58 -23.77 9.16
CA LEU A 266 1.50 -24.10 7.74
C LEU A 266 2.86 -24.21 7.05
N HIS A 267 3.95 -23.79 7.70
CA HIS A 267 5.32 -23.86 7.18
C HIS A 267 5.50 -23.22 5.79
N LEU A 268 4.76 -22.13 5.52
CA LEU A 268 4.80 -21.50 4.21
C LEU A 268 6.08 -20.66 3.99
N PRO A 269 6.65 -20.64 2.77
CA PRO A 269 7.90 -19.94 2.48
C PRO A 269 7.74 -18.41 2.51
N LYS A 270 8.66 -17.69 3.18
CA LYS A 270 8.53 -16.25 3.48
C LYS A 270 8.31 -15.35 2.28
N ASP A 271 8.85 -15.72 1.12
CA ASP A 271 8.86 -14.89 -0.10
C ASP A 271 7.83 -15.33 -1.16
N SER A 272 6.89 -16.21 -0.79
CA SER A 272 5.85 -16.66 -1.71
C SER A 272 4.61 -15.77 -1.69
N PRO A 273 3.99 -15.48 -2.85
CA PRO A 273 2.68 -14.84 -2.93
C PRO A 273 1.61 -15.57 -2.11
N ILE A 274 1.65 -16.91 -2.06
CA ILE A 274 0.68 -17.72 -1.32
C ILE A 274 0.76 -17.39 0.17
N THR A 275 1.96 -17.38 0.74
CA THR A 275 2.24 -17.01 2.14
C THR A 275 1.65 -15.65 2.49
N ARG A 276 1.81 -14.68 1.58
CA ARG A 276 1.30 -13.32 1.74
C ARG A 276 -0.23 -13.27 1.75
N TYR A 277 -0.89 -13.92 0.79
CA TYR A 277 -2.35 -13.99 0.74
C TYR A 277 -2.93 -14.74 1.93
N THR A 278 -2.32 -15.86 2.32
CA THR A 278 -2.72 -16.63 3.50
C THR A 278 -2.56 -15.78 4.76
N LYS A 279 -1.47 -15.02 4.91
CA LYS A 279 -1.26 -14.13 6.06
C LYS A 279 -2.36 -13.07 6.16
N ASN A 280 -2.67 -12.37 5.07
CA ASN A 280 -3.73 -11.37 5.07
C ASN A 280 -5.09 -11.99 5.38
N LEU A 281 -5.41 -13.13 4.76
CA LEU A 281 -6.65 -13.85 5.03
C LEU A 281 -6.76 -14.22 6.52
N VAL A 282 -5.69 -14.71 7.14
CA VAL A 282 -5.67 -15.07 8.57
C VAL A 282 -5.85 -13.83 9.47
N VAL A 283 -5.19 -12.71 9.16
CA VAL A 283 -5.38 -11.43 9.91
C VAL A 283 -6.86 -11.03 9.91
N PHE A 284 -7.48 -11.01 8.74
CA PHE A 284 -8.89 -10.62 8.60
C PHE A 284 -9.85 -11.67 9.17
N TYR A 285 -9.50 -12.95 9.10
CA TYR A 285 -10.29 -14.02 9.72
C TYR A 285 -10.32 -13.87 11.25
N ILE A 286 -9.17 -13.63 11.88
CA ILE A 286 -9.10 -13.39 13.34
C ILE A 286 -9.89 -12.13 13.71
N SER A 287 -9.77 -11.06 12.92
CA SER A 287 -10.61 -9.86 13.11
C SER A 287 -12.10 -10.19 13.02
N GLY A 288 -12.51 -11.02 12.08
CA GLY A 288 -13.88 -11.51 11.94
C GLY A 288 -14.37 -12.31 13.13
N LEU A 289 -13.52 -13.14 13.75
CA LEU A 289 -13.84 -13.88 14.97
C LEU A 289 -14.06 -12.95 16.16
N ILE A 290 -13.21 -11.92 16.32
CA ILE A 290 -13.37 -10.91 17.38
C ILE A 290 -14.71 -10.18 17.23
N HIS A 291 -15.13 -9.87 16.01
CA HIS A 291 -16.40 -9.19 15.74
C HIS A 291 -17.62 -10.11 15.70
N LEU A 292 -17.42 -11.43 15.62
CA LEU A 292 -18.50 -12.40 15.76
C LEU A 292 -19.03 -12.45 17.20
N ALA A 293 -18.14 -12.40 18.20
CA ALA A 293 -18.50 -12.55 19.60
C ALA A 293 -19.59 -11.56 20.08
N PRO A 294 -19.47 -10.23 19.85
CA PRO A 294 -20.50 -9.25 20.19
C PRO A 294 -21.88 -9.57 19.60
N GLY A 295 -21.92 -10.08 18.36
CA GLY A 295 -23.15 -10.47 17.70
C GLY A 295 -23.86 -11.60 18.46
N LEU A 296 -23.10 -12.60 18.90
CA LEU A 296 -23.63 -13.70 19.71
C LEU A 296 -24.15 -13.20 21.07
N THR A 297 -23.46 -12.23 21.70
CA THR A 297 -23.87 -11.64 22.99
C THR A 297 -25.22 -10.93 22.92
N ILE A 298 -25.55 -10.31 21.78
CA ILE A 298 -26.85 -9.65 21.58
C ILE A 298 -27.92 -10.59 21.02
N GLY A 299 -27.65 -11.89 20.96
CA GLY A 299 -28.60 -12.92 20.53
C GLY A 299 -28.67 -13.15 19.02
N MET A 300 -27.71 -12.63 18.23
CA MET A 300 -27.66 -12.89 16.80
C MET A 300 -27.32 -14.37 16.54
N PRO A 301 -28.14 -15.12 15.79
CA PRO A 301 -27.81 -16.48 15.39
C PRO A 301 -26.53 -16.53 14.57
N LEU A 302 -25.70 -17.56 14.78
CA LEU A 302 -24.44 -17.74 14.06
C LEU A 302 -24.62 -17.72 12.52
N LYS A 303 -25.73 -18.28 12.03
CA LYS A 303 -26.07 -18.33 10.60
C LYS A 303 -26.42 -16.97 10.00
N GLU A 304 -26.79 -16.00 10.84
CA GLU A 304 -27.14 -14.64 10.43
C GLU A 304 -25.92 -13.69 10.53
N SER A 305 -24.90 -14.08 11.29
CA SER A 305 -23.67 -13.29 11.41
C SER A 305 -22.82 -13.37 10.15
N SER A 306 -22.76 -12.26 9.42
CA SER A 306 -21.86 -12.09 8.28
C SER A 306 -20.48 -11.54 8.69
N ALA A 307 -20.13 -11.53 9.99
CA ALA A 307 -18.89 -10.89 10.46
C ALA A 307 -17.63 -11.50 9.85
N ILE A 308 -17.45 -12.83 9.92
CA ILE A 308 -16.28 -13.50 9.35
C ILE A 308 -16.19 -13.26 7.84
N MET A 309 -17.32 -13.36 7.15
CA MET A 309 -17.41 -13.10 5.71
C MET A 309 -17.01 -11.66 5.37
N PHE A 310 -17.60 -10.70 6.08
CA PHE A 310 -17.35 -9.27 5.89
C PHE A 310 -15.86 -8.90 6.04
N PHE A 311 -15.21 -9.40 7.10
CA PHE A 311 -13.79 -9.13 7.30
C PHE A 311 -12.90 -9.88 6.31
N THR A 312 -13.18 -11.16 6.02
CA THR A 312 -12.35 -11.93 5.07
C THR A 312 -12.44 -11.42 3.63
N PHE A 313 -13.58 -10.86 3.19
CA PHE A 313 -13.66 -10.18 1.89
C PHE A 313 -12.76 -8.94 1.79
N GLN A 314 -12.52 -8.23 2.90
CA GLN A 314 -11.61 -7.08 2.90
C GLN A 314 -10.15 -7.48 2.64
N ALA A 315 -9.76 -8.73 2.94
CA ALA A 315 -8.44 -9.26 2.63
C ALA A 315 -8.13 -9.26 1.13
N VAL A 316 -9.17 -9.35 0.29
CA VAL A 316 -9.06 -9.33 -1.18
C VAL A 316 -8.88 -7.90 -1.70
N VAL A 317 -9.44 -6.91 -1.00
CA VAL A 317 -9.47 -5.50 -1.42
C VAL A 317 -8.23 -4.73 -0.96
N ILE A 318 -7.63 -5.11 0.18
CA ILE A 318 -6.50 -4.41 0.80
C ILE A 318 -5.19 -5.10 0.40
N ASP A 319 -4.84 -5.03 -0.89
CA ASP A 319 -3.50 -5.39 -1.40
C ASP A 319 -2.58 -4.15 -1.34
N LYS A 320 -2.13 -3.79 -0.13
CA LYS A 320 -1.32 -2.60 0.12
C LYS A 320 0.15 -2.69 -0.36
N ASP A 321 0.69 -3.86 -0.67
CA ASP A 321 2.13 -3.95 -1.07
C ASP A 321 2.36 -3.83 -2.57
N ASN A 322 1.32 -3.60 -3.37
CA ASN A 322 1.51 -3.29 -4.79
C ASN A 322 1.86 -1.81 -5.05
N TYR A 323 1.75 -0.96 -4.03
CA TYR A 323 2.07 0.46 -4.09
C TYR A 323 3.15 0.76 -3.05
N PRO A 324 4.28 1.37 -3.44
CA PRO A 324 5.27 1.83 -2.48
C PRO A 324 4.63 2.82 -1.50
N SER A 325 4.93 2.70 -0.21
CA SER A 325 4.32 3.56 0.82
C SER A 325 4.61 5.06 0.61
N TRP A 326 5.69 5.38 -0.10
CA TRP A 326 6.09 6.75 -0.45
C TRP A 326 5.35 7.34 -1.65
N ILE A 327 4.52 6.57 -2.37
CA ILE A 327 3.84 7.07 -3.59
C ILE A 327 2.87 8.23 -3.33
N ASN A 328 2.39 8.33 -2.08
CA ASN A 328 1.49 9.38 -1.61
C ASN A 328 2.23 10.44 -0.78
N ASP A 329 3.56 10.41 -0.76
CA ASP A 329 4.36 11.37 -0.01
C ASP A 329 4.19 12.77 -0.61
N ASP A 330 4.03 13.77 0.27
CA ASP A 330 3.68 15.13 -0.13
C ASP A 330 4.73 15.74 -1.07
N THR A 331 5.99 15.32 -0.92
CA THR A 331 7.14 15.69 -1.76
C THR A 331 6.89 15.48 -3.26
N PHE A 332 6.12 14.46 -3.64
CA PHE A 332 5.82 14.14 -5.04
C PHE A 332 4.43 14.61 -5.47
N ARG A 333 3.51 14.81 -4.52
CA ARG A 333 2.09 15.03 -4.80
C ARG A 333 1.62 16.46 -4.52
N LYS A 334 2.45 17.32 -3.92
CA LYS A 334 2.14 18.72 -3.65
C LYS A 334 3.22 19.64 -4.18
N ALA A 335 2.85 20.49 -5.13
CA ALA A 335 3.74 21.52 -5.66
C ALA A 335 4.04 22.58 -4.58
N ARG A 336 5.31 22.98 -4.44
CA ARG A 336 5.71 24.10 -3.57
C ARG A 336 5.37 25.45 -4.20
N PHE A 337 5.45 25.52 -5.53
CA PHE A 337 5.12 26.66 -6.35
C PHE A 337 4.75 26.20 -7.76
N GLN A 338 4.14 27.09 -8.55
CA GLN A 338 3.83 26.80 -9.95
C GLN A 338 5.11 26.54 -10.75
N GLY A 339 5.20 25.37 -11.39
CA GLY A 339 6.37 24.95 -12.16
C GLY A 339 7.45 24.22 -11.35
N ASP A 340 7.15 23.81 -10.11
CA ASP A 340 8.07 23.04 -9.27
C ASP A 340 8.56 21.75 -9.97
N PRO A 341 9.87 21.63 -10.28
CA PRO A 341 10.40 20.49 -11.02
C PRO A 341 10.40 19.17 -10.23
N GLN A 342 10.31 19.20 -8.89
CA GLN A 342 10.18 17.96 -8.11
C GLN A 342 8.75 17.39 -8.11
N TYR A 343 7.75 18.25 -8.28
CA TYR A 343 6.36 17.84 -8.47
C TYR A 343 6.08 17.45 -9.94
N ASN A 344 6.59 18.23 -10.90
CA ASN A 344 6.37 18.05 -12.34
C ASN A 344 7.26 16.94 -12.96
N ARG A 345 7.52 15.88 -12.22
CA ARG A 345 8.39 14.79 -12.67
C ARG A 345 7.65 13.84 -13.59
N SER A 346 8.20 13.61 -14.78
CA SER A 346 7.61 12.70 -15.77
C SER A 346 7.58 11.25 -15.28
N VAL A 347 8.53 10.84 -14.43
CA VAL A 347 8.57 9.49 -13.84
C VAL A 347 7.33 9.20 -12.98
N VAL A 348 6.79 10.19 -12.28
CA VAL A 348 5.59 10.02 -11.44
C VAL A 348 4.36 9.75 -12.30
N GLN A 349 4.18 10.51 -13.38
CA GLN A 349 3.08 10.32 -14.32
C GLN A 349 3.14 8.94 -14.99
N ARG A 350 4.33 8.50 -15.39
CA ARG A 350 4.54 7.18 -16.00
C ARG A 350 4.31 6.04 -15.01
N LEU A 351 4.68 6.22 -13.74
CA LEU A 351 4.34 5.29 -12.67
C LEU A 351 2.83 5.20 -12.47
N ASP A 352 2.10 6.32 -12.46
CA ASP A 352 0.64 6.32 -12.32
C ASP A 352 -0.04 5.52 -13.45
N ILE A 353 0.43 5.69 -14.70
CA ILE A 353 -0.01 4.86 -15.83
C ILE A 353 0.31 3.38 -15.57
N THR A 354 1.54 3.07 -15.16
CA THR A 354 1.96 1.70 -14.88
C THR A 354 1.10 1.06 -13.78
N PHE A 355 0.78 1.80 -12.73
CA PHE A 355 -0.05 1.34 -11.63
C PHE A 355 -1.52 1.14 -12.01
N SER A 356 -2.00 1.83 -13.05
CA SER A 356 -3.35 1.65 -13.57
C SER A 356 -3.54 0.32 -14.32
N LEU A 357 -2.45 -0.38 -14.66
CA LEU A 357 -2.48 -1.69 -15.33
C LEU A 357 -2.82 -2.81 -14.34
N LEU A 358 -4.08 -2.91 -13.92
CA LEU A 358 -4.51 -3.86 -12.88
C LEU A 358 -4.67 -5.30 -13.39
N ASP A 359 -4.95 -5.47 -14.68
CA ASP A 359 -5.36 -6.74 -15.26
C ASP A 359 -4.38 -7.28 -16.32
N GLY A 360 -4.36 -8.60 -16.48
CA GLY A 360 -3.59 -9.33 -17.49
C GLY A 360 -2.20 -9.82 -17.03
N HIS A 361 -1.42 -10.33 -17.98
CA HIS A 361 -0.02 -10.73 -17.84
C HIS A 361 0.85 -9.57 -17.32
N ARG A 362 1.53 -9.84 -16.20
CA ARG A 362 2.39 -8.90 -15.46
C ARG A 362 1.67 -7.62 -15.02
N PRO A 363 0.69 -7.71 -14.11
CA PRO A 363 -0.04 -6.54 -13.63
C PRO A 363 0.91 -5.54 -12.96
N LYS A 364 0.64 -4.26 -13.19
CA LYS A 364 1.40 -3.11 -12.70
C LYS A 364 2.88 -3.13 -13.11
N LYS A 365 3.22 -3.81 -14.20
CA LYS A 365 4.54 -3.78 -14.82
C LYS A 365 4.42 -3.27 -16.25
N TRP A 366 5.49 -2.70 -16.76
CA TRP A 366 5.58 -2.18 -18.12
C TRP A 366 6.78 -2.79 -18.84
N GLY A 367 6.78 -2.75 -20.17
CA GLY A 367 7.77 -3.43 -20.99
C GLY A 367 7.19 -4.01 -22.27
N PHE A 368 8.03 -4.71 -23.02
CA PHE A 368 7.72 -5.19 -24.37
C PHE A 368 7.71 -6.71 -24.46
N VAL A 369 6.99 -7.21 -25.44
CA VAL A 369 7.18 -8.56 -25.95
C VAL A 369 8.23 -8.47 -27.06
N ILE A 370 9.30 -9.26 -26.95
CA ILE A 370 10.42 -9.28 -27.88
C ILE A 370 10.43 -10.64 -28.56
N ILE A 371 10.21 -10.66 -29.86
CA ILE A 371 10.17 -11.86 -30.69
C ILE A 371 11.43 -11.93 -31.52
N ARG A 372 12.19 -13.01 -31.34
CA ARG A 372 13.41 -13.29 -32.13
C ARG A 372 13.04 -14.04 -33.41
N THR A 373 13.50 -13.56 -34.55
CA THR A 373 13.32 -14.26 -35.85
C THR A 373 14.64 -14.58 -36.55
N ALA A 374 15.77 -14.09 -36.05
CA ALA A 374 17.09 -14.40 -36.59
C ALA A 374 17.83 -15.46 -35.76
N TYR A 375 18.05 -16.64 -36.35
CA TYR A 375 18.77 -17.77 -35.76
C TYR A 375 20.02 -18.20 -36.54
N GLY A 376 20.39 -17.45 -37.58
CA GLY A 376 21.59 -17.72 -38.38
C GLY A 376 22.93 -17.62 -37.61
N PRO A 377 24.06 -17.98 -38.24
CA PRO A 377 25.36 -18.01 -37.58
C PRO A 377 25.77 -16.67 -36.95
N GLY A 378 26.19 -16.70 -35.68
CA GLY A 378 26.59 -15.50 -34.92
C GLY A 378 25.41 -14.63 -34.44
N SER A 379 24.17 -15.02 -34.70
CA SER A 379 22.98 -14.28 -34.25
C SER A 379 22.81 -14.27 -32.74
N ASP A 380 23.21 -15.34 -32.03
CA ASP A 380 23.09 -15.42 -30.55
C ASP A 380 23.84 -14.29 -29.84
N GLN A 381 25.07 -14.00 -30.29
CA GLN A 381 25.88 -12.94 -29.69
C GLN A 381 25.28 -11.56 -29.96
N LYS A 382 24.79 -11.34 -31.19
CA LYS A 382 24.12 -10.08 -31.58
C LYS A 382 22.80 -9.91 -30.82
N PHE A 383 22.04 -10.99 -30.67
CA PHE A 383 20.78 -11.03 -29.94
C PHE A 383 20.99 -10.71 -28.46
N LYS A 384 21.99 -11.35 -27.82
CA LYS A 384 22.34 -11.07 -26.42
C LYS A 384 22.71 -9.60 -26.21
N HIS A 385 23.50 -9.02 -27.11
CA HIS A 385 23.86 -7.60 -27.07
C HIS A 385 22.65 -6.68 -27.29
N GLY A 386 21.81 -6.98 -28.29
CA GLY A 386 20.56 -6.24 -28.53
C GLY A 386 19.58 -6.29 -27.34
N LEU A 387 19.44 -7.45 -26.70
CA LEU A 387 18.63 -7.60 -25.49
C LEU A 387 19.22 -6.83 -24.31
N GLU A 388 20.54 -6.84 -24.12
CA GLU A 388 21.20 -6.05 -23.08
C GLU A 388 20.90 -4.55 -23.24
N ILE A 389 20.92 -4.06 -24.48
CA ILE A 389 20.56 -2.68 -24.80
C ILE A 389 19.11 -2.39 -24.42
N ILE A 390 18.16 -3.19 -24.92
CA ILE A 390 16.72 -2.99 -24.68
C ILE A 390 16.40 -3.08 -23.19
N ASN A 391 16.97 -4.05 -22.47
CA ASN A 391 16.75 -4.22 -21.03
C ASN A 391 17.29 -3.04 -20.19
N ASN A 392 18.26 -2.29 -20.71
CA ASN A 392 18.86 -1.18 -20.00
C ASN A 392 18.22 0.18 -20.30
N ILE A 393 17.29 0.31 -21.27
CA ILE A 393 16.71 1.61 -21.66
C ILE A 393 16.03 2.31 -20.48
N ALA A 394 15.30 1.55 -19.64
CA ALA A 394 14.59 2.12 -18.50
C ALA A 394 15.55 2.74 -17.48
N ARG A 395 16.71 2.10 -17.25
CA ARG A 395 17.74 2.61 -16.33
C ARG A 395 18.35 3.90 -16.87
N HIS A 396 18.77 3.90 -18.14
CA HIS A 396 19.38 5.10 -18.75
C HIS A 396 18.41 6.28 -18.81
N TRP A 397 17.14 6.02 -19.09
CA TRP A 397 16.12 7.07 -19.06
C TRP A 397 15.89 7.60 -17.65
N ALA A 398 15.82 6.71 -16.66
CA ALA A 398 15.65 7.06 -15.26
C ALA A 398 16.81 7.92 -14.73
N GLU A 399 18.05 7.61 -15.10
CA GLU A 399 19.23 8.43 -14.81
C GLU A 399 19.17 9.79 -15.50
N GLY A 400 18.81 9.82 -16.79
CA GLY A 400 18.66 11.07 -17.55
C GLY A 400 17.57 12.00 -17.02
N GLU A 401 16.45 11.45 -16.54
CA GLU A 401 15.38 12.24 -15.90
C GLU A 401 15.86 12.88 -14.59
N VAL A 402 16.60 12.13 -13.76
CA VAL A 402 17.18 12.67 -12.51
C VAL A 402 18.14 13.81 -12.81
N GLU A 403 19.05 13.63 -13.76
CA GLU A 403 20.01 14.68 -14.14
C GLU A 403 19.31 15.90 -14.77
N GLY A 404 18.25 15.68 -15.56
CA GLY A 404 17.41 16.76 -16.08
C GLY A 404 16.75 17.59 -14.98
N VAL A 405 16.20 16.93 -13.95
CA VAL A 405 15.59 17.62 -12.79
C VAL A 405 16.66 18.37 -11.98
N LYS A 406 17.83 17.77 -11.73
CA LYS A 406 18.95 18.45 -11.05
C LYS A 406 19.39 19.70 -11.81
N PHE A 407 19.50 19.60 -13.13
CA PHE A 407 19.85 20.72 -13.99
C PHE A 407 18.82 21.86 -13.89
N LEU A 408 17.52 21.54 -13.96
CA LEU A 408 16.45 22.54 -13.84
C LEU A 408 16.46 23.24 -12.46
N ILE A 409 16.70 22.50 -11.38
CA ILE A 409 16.79 23.08 -10.03
C ILE A 409 18.01 23.98 -9.91
N THR A 410 19.17 23.54 -10.41
CA THR A 410 20.43 24.30 -10.37
C THR A 410 20.30 25.61 -11.13
N ARG A 411 19.81 25.55 -12.38
CA ARG A 411 19.53 26.75 -13.17
C ARG A 411 18.49 27.65 -12.52
N GLY A 412 17.43 27.05 -11.97
CA GLY A 412 16.39 27.76 -11.24
C GLY A 412 16.94 28.57 -10.07
N LYS A 413 17.89 28.03 -9.29
CA LYS A 413 18.55 28.74 -8.17
C LYS A 413 19.31 29.99 -8.61
N GLU A 414 19.87 30.00 -9.81
CA GLU A 414 20.59 31.15 -10.37
C GLU A 414 19.63 32.25 -10.85
N THR A 415 18.43 31.87 -11.29
CA THR A 415 17.51 32.77 -11.99
C THR A 415 16.24 33.17 -11.21
N ASP A 416 15.86 32.42 -10.17
CA ASP A 416 14.56 32.55 -9.52
C ASP A 416 14.62 32.25 -8.01
N PHE A 417 14.19 33.21 -7.20
CA PHE A 417 14.21 33.13 -5.74
C PHE A 417 13.40 31.97 -5.16
N ARG A 418 12.39 31.46 -5.88
CA ARG A 418 11.53 30.34 -5.45
C ARG A 418 12.32 29.03 -5.32
N TYR A 419 13.46 28.92 -6.02
CA TYR A 419 14.33 27.74 -5.99
C TYR A 419 15.35 27.78 -4.84
N ARG A 420 15.45 28.89 -4.10
CA ARG A 420 16.47 29.10 -3.06
C ARG A 420 16.52 27.95 -2.05
N ASP A 421 15.36 27.49 -1.59
CA ASP A 421 15.23 26.46 -0.56
C ASP A 421 14.95 25.05 -1.12
N VAL A 422 14.92 24.89 -2.45
CA VAL A 422 14.71 23.59 -3.09
C VAL A 422 16.00 22.76 -3.06
N PRO A 423 16.01 21.52 -2.53
CA PRO A 423 17.20 20.66 -2.58
C PRO A 423 17.59 20.34 -4.03
N VAL A 424 18.90 20.40 -4.34
CA VAL A 424 19.44 19.96 -5.64
C VAL A 424 19.37 18.45 -5.76
N GLU A 425 19.60 17.73 -4.67
CA GLU A 425 19.44 16.29 -4.64
C GLU A 425 17.99 15.89 -4.92
N VAL A 426 17.84 14.98 -5.88
CA VAL A 426 16.54 14.49 -6.35
C VAL A 426 16.32 13.12 -5.73
N ASP A 427 15.14 12.93 -5.15
CA ASP A 427 14.74 11.64 -4.62
C ASP A 427 14.57 10.61 -5.74
N THR A 428 15.38 9.55 -5.72
CA THR A 428 15.44 8.51 -6.77
C THR A 428 14.45 7.38 -6.57
N ARG A 429 13.70 7.33 -5.45
CA ARG A 429 12.74 6.24 -5.17
C ARG A 429 11.74 6.02 -6.32
N PRO A 430 11.16 7.08 -6.95
CA PRO A 430 10.30 6.91 -8.12
C PRO A 430 11.02 6.27 -9.31
N ASN A 431 12.28 6.64 -9.57
CA ASN A 431 13.09 6.14 -10.68
C ASN A 431 13.45 4.68 -10.48
N GLU A 432 13.87 4.32 -9.26
CA GLU A 432 14.18 2.94 -8.89
C GLU A 432 12.95 2.04 -9.05
N GLU A 433 11.78 2.51 -8.62
CA GLU A 433 10.53 1.76 -8.79
C GLU A 433 10.10 1.65 -10.25
N PHE A 434 10.27 2.71 -11.03
CA PHE A 434 10.00 2.71 -12.46
C PHE A 434 10.86 1.67 -13.19
N VAL A 435 12.16 1.61 -12.88
CA VAL A 435 13.09 0.60 -13.40
C VAL A 435 12.73 -0.79 -12.90
N ARG A 436 12.40 -0.94 -11.61
CA ARG A 436 12.02 -2.24 -11.02
C ARG A 436 10.77 -2.84 -11.67
N ARG A 437 9.88 -2.00 -12.19
CA ARG A 437 8.65 -2.41 -12.89
C ARG A 437 8.83 -2.63 -14.39
N TYR A 438 10.01 -2.34 -14.94
CA TYR A 438 10.33 -2.61 -16.32
C TYR A 438 10.70 -4.09 -16.49
N GLU A 439 9.90 -4.82 -17.26
CA GLU A 439 10.11 -6.25 -17.50
C GLU A 439 9.60 -6.68 -18.88
N ASN A 440 10.52 -7.15 -19.70
CA ASN A 440 10.26 -7.64 -21.05
C ASN A 440 9.93 -9.15 -21.06
N ASP A 441 9.08 -9.57 -22.01
CA ASP A 441 8.87 -10.99 -22.32
C ASP A 441 9.67 -11.34 -23.58
N VAL A 442 10.61 -12.27 -23.47
CA VAL A 442 11.44 -12.71 -24.59
C VAL A 442 10.89 -14.03 -25.14
N VAL A 443 10.67 -14.08 -26.46
CA VAL A 443 10.19 -15.27 -27.19
C VAL A 443 11.29 -15.74 -28.13
N GLU A 444 11.84 -16.93 -27.82
CA GLU A 444 12.85 -17.62 -28.62
C GLU A 444 12.27 -18.93 -29.19
N ASP A 445 11.36 -18.79 -30.15
CA ASP A 445 10.75 -19.91 -30.87
C ASP A 445 11.45 -20.09 -32.23
N HIS A 446 12.09 -21.25 -32.43
CA HIS A 446 12.82 -21.54 -33.67
C HIS A 446 11.91 -21.69 -34.89
N SER A 447 10.60 -21.95 -34.69
CA SER A 447 9.64 -21.96 -35.80
C SER A 447 9.47 -20.58 -36.47
N LEU A 448 9.94 -19.51 -35.82
CA LEU A 448 9.90 -18.14 -36.34
C LEU A 448 11.19 -17.74 -37.06
N GLU A 449 12.08 -18.69 -37.38
CA GLU A 449 13.29 -18.39 -38.14
C GLU A 449 12.94 -17.79 -39.52
N ASN A 450 13.45 -16.58 -39.77
CA ASN A 450 13.18 -15.77 -40.95
C ASN A 450 11.68 -15.48 -41.20
N ALA A 451 10.85 -15.54 -40.15
CA ALA A 451 9.43 -15.23 -40.25
C ALA A 451 9.20 -13.79 -40.76
N SER A 452 8.21 -13.66 -41.64
CA SER A 452 7.70 -12.39 -42.15
C SER A 452 6.93 -11.60 -41.08
N LEU A 453 6.69 -10.31 -41.34
CA LEU A 453 5.88 -9.46 -40.47
C LEU A 453 4.46 -10.01 -40.22
N ALA A 454 3.87 -10.63 -41.24
CA ALA A 454 2.54 -11.24 -41.14
C ALA A 454 2.56 -12.47 -40.21
N GLU A 455 3.57 -13.33 -40.35
CA GLU A 455 3.73 -14.53 -39.51
C GLU A 455 4.00 -14.15 -38.05
N VAL A 456 4.88 -13.17 -37.80
CA VAL A 456 5.14 -12.66 -36.45
C VAL A 456 3.88 -12.07 -35.83
N ARG A 457 3.05 -11.36 -36.62
CA ARG A 457 1.80 -10.77 -36.15
C ARG A 457 0.77 -11.82 -35.75
N GLU A 458 0.59 -12.85 -36.57
CA GLU A 458 -0.32 -13.95 -36.24
C GLU A 458 0.16 -14.73 -35.02
N TYR A 459 1.46 -15.02 -34.94
CA TYR A 459 2.05 -15.62 -33.74
C TYR A 459 1.80 -14.76 -32.50
N PHE A 460 2.00 -13.45 -32.61
CA PHE A 460 1.80 -12.53 -31.50
C PHE A 460 0.34 -12.48 -31.03
N LYS A 461 -0.63 -12.52 -31.95
CA LYS A 461 -2.07 -12.66 -31.60
C LYS A 461 -2.34 -13.93 -30.79
N THR A 462 -1.79 -15.06 -31.22
CA THR A 462 -1.90 -16.33 -30.48
C THR A 462 -1.24 -16.24 -29.10
N TRP A 463 -0.05 -15.61 -29.02
CA TRP A 463 0.64 -15.40 -27.76
C TRP A 463 -0.21 -14.54 -26.79
N ILE A 464 -0.80 -13.44 -27.26
CA ILE A 464 -1.67 -12.57 -26.45
C ILE A 464 -2.84 -13.38 -25.89
N ALA A 465 -3.52 -14.17 -26.73
CA ALA A 465 -4.63 -15.01 -26.30
C ALA A 465 -4.19 -16.04 -25.23
N SER A 466 -3.02 -16.66 -25.39
CA SER A 466 -2.46 -17.61 -24.43
C SER A 466 -2.17 -17.00 -23.04
N LYS A 467 -1.93 -15.68 -22.99
CA LYS A 467 -1.65 -14.94 -21.75
C LYS A 467 -2.90 -14.30 -21.13
N GLY A 468 -4.09 -14.60 -21.67
CA GLY A 468 -5.35 -13.99 -21.23
C GLY A 468 -5.44 -12.49 -21.53
N GLY A 469 -4.58 -11.98 -22.42
CA GLY A 469 -4.62 -10.60 -22.88
C GLY A 469 -5.76 -10.38 -23.87
N ARG A 470 -6.33 -9.18 -23.87
CA ARG A 470 -7.26 -8.73 -24.91
C ARG A 470 -6.57 -7.64 -25.71
N SER A 471 -6.45 -7.82 -27.02
CA SER A 471 -5.75 -6.89 -27.93
C SER A 471 -6.37 -5.49 -28.00
N ASN A 472 -7.61 -5.32 -27.52
CA ASN A 472 -8.37 -4.06 -27.58
C ASN A 472 -8.37 -3.25 -26.27
N VAL A 473 -7.54 -3.60 -25.28
CA VAL A 473 -7.52 -2.90 -23.98
C VAL A 473 -6.13 -2.36 -23.66
N GLY A 474 -5.89 -1.09 -24.04
CA GLY A 474 -5.05 -0.08 -23.37
C GLY A 474 -3.59 -0.37 -22.96
N ASN A 475 -3.12 -1.60 -22.97
CA ASN A 475 -1.78 -2.02 -22.52
C ASN A 475 -0.93 -2.35 -23.75
N THR A 476 0.11 -1.53 -24.00
CA THR A 476 0.99 -1.69 -25.17
C THR A 476 1.55 -3.11 -25.34
N ARG A 477 1.70 -3.88 -24.25
CA ARG A 477 2.12 -5.30 -24.27
C ARG A 477 1.20 -6.21 -25.10
N TYR A 478 -0.04 -5.80 -25.36
CA TYR A 478 -1.01 -6.54 -26.19
C TYR A 478 -1.32 -5.87 -27.53
N VAL A 479 -0.57 -4.82 -27.90
CA VAL A 479 -0.84 -4.06 -29.12
C VAL A 479 0.37 -4.01 -30.05
N ALA A 480 1.60 -4.07 -29.52
CA ALA A 480 2.82 -4.26 -30.32
C ALA A 480 3.84 -5.18 -29.65
N CYS A 481 4.62 -5.85 -30.48
CA CYS A 481 5.86 -6.52 -30.09
C CYS A 481 7.06 -5.93 -30.84
N ILE A 482 8.25 -6.10 -30.26
CA ILE A 482 9.53 -5.85 -30.91
C ILE A 482 9.90 -7.10 -31.71
N MET A 483 10.19 -6.95 -32.99
CA MET A 483 10.76 -8.01 -33.84
C MET A 483 12.26 -7.80 -33.97
N LEU A 484 13.06 -8.79 -33.55
CA LEU A 484 14.50 -8.81 -33.71
C LEU A 484 14.90 -9.76 -34.84
N ASP A 485 14.90 -9.22 -36.05
CA ASP A 485 15.35 -9.88 -37.27
C ASP A 485 16.84 -9.65 -37.55
N ALA A 486 17.34 -10.22 -38.65
CA ALA A 486 18.77 -10.20 -38.96
C ALA A 486 19.31 -8.78 -39.17
N GLU A 487 18.51 -7.90 -39.79
CA GLU A 487 18.84 -6.50 -40.01
C GLU A 487 18.89 -5.73 -38.68
N THR A 488 17.84 -5.86 -37.86
CA THR A 488 17.75 -5.19 -36.57
C THR A 488 18.91 -5.61 -35.67
N LEU A 489 19.24 -6.90 -35.63
CA LEU A 489 20.38 -7.39 -34.85
C LEU A 489 21.73 -6.93 -35.41
N ALA A 490 21.87 -6.80 -36.73
CA ALA A 490 23.12 -6.35 -37.33
C ALA A 490 23.47 -4.91 -36.92
N GLN A 491 22.50 -3.99 -36.94
CA GLN A 491 22.74 -2.62 -36.50
C GLN A 491 22.87 -2.49 -34.97
N LEU A 492 22.10 -3.24 -34.17
CA LEU A 492 22.25 -3.19 -32.71
C LEU A 492 23.62 -3.72 -32.27
N ALA A 493 24.19 -4.68 -33.00
CA ALA A 493 25.52 -5.23 -32.71
C ALA A 493 26.64 -4.19 -32.81
N THR A 494 26.45 -3.10 -33.55
CA THR A 494 27.44 -2.01 -33.65
C THR A 494 27.21 -0.92 -32.60
N ALA A 495 26.15 -1.02 -31.81
CA ALA A 495 25.84 -0.05 -30.77
C ALA A 495 26.85 -0.11 -29.61
N PRO A 496 27.33 1.04 -29.11
CA PRO A 496 28.28 1.08 -28.01
C PRO A 496 27.64 0.53 -26.72
N LYS A 497 28.42 -0.23 -25.96
CA LYS A 497 27.98 -0.70 -24.64
C LYS A 497 27.72 0.47 -23.72
N GLY A 498 26.57 0.45 -23.05
CA GLY A 498 26.19 1.46 -22.06
C GLY A 498 25.76 2.81 -22.63
N PHE A 499 25.55 2.94 -23.96
CA PHE A 499 25.00 4.14 -24.62
C PHE A 499 25.47 5.46 -23.94
N PRO A 500 26.73 5.89 -24.16
CA PRO A 500 27.32 6.99 -23.41
C PRO A 500 26.42 8.24 -23.40
N HIS A 501 26.29 8.87 -22.24
CA HIS A 501 25.55 10.11 -22.08
C HIS A 501 26.21 11.23 -22.90
N GLY A 502 25.43 11.99 -23.67
CA GLY A 502 25.90 13.21 -24.34
C GLY A 502 25.85 13.23 -25.87
N CYS A 503 25.40 12.16 -26.55
CA CYS A 503 25.01 12.27 -27.97
C CYS A 503 23.62 12.93 -28.06
N ASP A 504 23.49 13.86 -29.01
CA ASP A 504 22.36 14.77 -29.19
C ASP A 504 20.98 14.21 -28.84
N ILE A 505 20.17 15.07 -28.21
CA ILE A 505 18.79 14.83 -27.75
C ILE A 505 17.88 14.23 -28.84
N TYR A 506 18.29 14.26 -30.10
CA TYR A 506 17.48 13.94 -31.28
C TYR A 506 17.91 12.72 -32.13
N SER A 507 19.00 12.01 -31.87
CA SER A 507 19.39 10.93 -32.80
C SER A 507 20.19 9.77 -32.21
N SER A 508 19.49 8.76 -31.67
CA SER A 508 20.00 7.40 -31.83
C SER A 508 19.81 6.98 -33.28
N SER A 509 20.88 6.59 -33.97
CA SER A 509 20.80 5.94 -35.28
C SER A 509 20.30 4.49 -35.18
N TYR A 510 20.21 3.95 -33.96
CA TYR A 510 19.72 2.59 -33.69
C TYR A 510 18.21 2.58 -33.44
N TRP A 511 17.52 1.63 -34.06
CA TRP A 511 16.08 1.47 -34.04
C TRP A 511 15.64 0.02 -33.80
N VAL A 512 14.35 -0.22 -33.61
CA VAL A 512 13.75 -1.56 -33.62
C VAL A 512 12.46 -1.57 -34.43
N LYS A 513 12.09 -2.74 -34.96
CA LYS A 513 10.82 -2.93 -35.68
C LYS A 513 9.71 -3.25 -34.69
N MET A 514 8.70 -2.40 -34.64
CA MET A 514 7.47 -2.67 -33.91
C MET A 514 6.45 -3.31 -34.85
N VAL A 515 5.95 -4.49 -34.46
CA VAL A 515 4.89 -5.21 -35.18
C VAL A 515 3.59 -5.06 -34.41
N ASP A 516 2.63 -4.40 -35.04
CA ASP A 516 1.32 -4.13 -34.44
C ASP A 516 0.34 -5.30 -34.56
N VAL A 517 -0.63 -5.40 -33.67
CA VAL A 517 -1.69 -6.42 -33.77
C VAL A 517 -2.72 -6.06 -34.85
N GLU A 518 -2.98 -4.77 -35.05
CA GLU A 518 -3.98 -4.30 -36.02
C GLU A 518 -3.45 -4.39 -37.47
N PRO A 519 -4.27 -4.87 -38.42
CA PRO A 519 -3.84 -5.19 -39.78
C PRO A 519 -3.57 -3.97 -40.68
N ASN A 520 -3.78 -2.74 -40.20
CA ASN A 520 -3.76 -1.54 -41.05
C ASN A 520 -2.37 -1.15 -41.60
N HIS A 521 -1.31 -1.87 -41.23
CA HIS A 521 0.05 -1.61 -41.69
C HIS A 521 0.71 -2.93 -42.12
N ASP A 522 0.90 -3.12 -43.43
CA ASP A 522 1.70 -4.22 -44.02
C ASP A 522 3.20 -4.07 -43.74
N GLU A 523 3.60 -2.98 -43.08
CA GLU A 523 4.97 -2.64 -42.71
C GLU A 523 5.12 -2.52 -41.19
N ALA A 524 6.35 -2.60 -40.70
CA ALA A 524 6.67 -2.34 -39.29
C ALA A 524 6.84 -0.84 -39.04
N VAL A 525 6.54 -0.41 -37.81
CA VAL A 525 6.88 0.94 -37.34
C VAL A 525 8.28 0.92 -36.75
N TYR A 526 9.15 1.80 -37.23
CA TYR A 526 10.53 1.92 -36.77
C TYR A 526 10.55 2.89 -35.59
N VAL A 527 11.09 2.40 -34.46
CA VAL A 527 11.15 3.17 -33.23
C VAL A 527 12.60 3.25 -32.76
N ARG A 528 13.07 4.46 -32.45
CA ARG A 528 14.43 4.65 -31.96
C ARG A 528 14.60 4.00 -30.59
N VAL A 529 15.76 3.38 -30.36
CA VAL A 529 16.05 2.80 -29.03
C VAL A 529 16.20 3.90 -27.96
N ARG A 530 16.68 5.09 -28.36
CA ARG A 530 16.89 6.27 -27.50
C ARG A 530 16.69 7.57 -28.28
N GLY A 531 16.30 8.65 -27.62
CA GLY A 531 16.11 9.99 -28.19
C GLY A 531 14.75 10.60 -27.84
N ALA A 532 14.40 11.71 -28.49
CA ALA A 532 13.12 12.39 -28.27
C ALA A 532 11.89 11.50 -28.58
N ASP A 533 12.00 10.61 -29.58
CA ASP A 533 10.97 9.66 -30.02
C ASP A 533 11.41 8.20 -29.81
N ASP A 534 11.73 7.86 -28.56
CA ASP A 534 12.24 6.55 -28.18
C ASP A 534 11.18 5.50 -27.83
N LEU A 535 11.64 4.27 -27.59
CA LEU A 535 10.81 3.15 -27.14
C LEU A 535 9.97 3.48 -25.90
N ILE A 536 10.50 4.25 -24.96
CA ILE A 536 9.76 4.56 -23.74
C ILE A 536 8.63 5.53 -24.06
N LYS A 537 8.88 6.59 -24.85
CA LYS A 537 7.83 7.49 -25.32
C LYS A 537 6.79 6.74 -26.15
N TYR A 538 7.20 5.85 -27.05
CA TYR A 538 6.29 5.00 -27.82
C TYR A 538 5.36 4.20 -26.90
N TRP A 539 5.92 3.53 -25.88
CA TRP A 539 5.15 2.71 -24.95
C TRP A 539 4.11 3.56 -24.19
N PHE A 540 4.50 4.70 -23.62
CA PHE A 540 3.60 5.51 -22.80
C PHE A 540 2.56 6.28 -23.64
N ILE A 541 2.95 6.86 -24.78
CA ILE A 541 2.00 7.54 -25.68
C ILE A 541 0.93 6.56 -26.15
N ARG A 542 1.31 5.33 -26.48
CA ARG A 542 0.36 4.34 -26.96
C ARG A 542 -0.60 3.81 -25.90
N ASN A 543 -0.21 3.83 -24.62
CA ASN A 543 -1.16 3.56 -23.53
C ASN A 543 -2.12 4.75 -23.29
N LEU A 544 -1.70 5.98 -23.60
CA LEU A 544 -2.51 7.19 -23.44
C LEU A 544 -3.49 7.39 -24.60
N ILE A 545 -2.97 7.27 -25.83
CA ILE A 545 -3.69 7.45 -27.08
C ILE A 545 -4.09 6.06 -27.57
N ARG A 546 -5.35 5.68 -27.33
CA ARG A 546 -5.93 4.39 -27.75
C ARG A 546 -6.14 4.26 -29.28
N SER A 547 -5.71 5.25 -30.06
CA SER A 547 -5.79 5.33 -31.53
C SER A 547 -4.41 5.20 -32.18
N HIS A 548 -4.32 5.39 -33.50
CA HIS A 548 -3.06 5.32 -34.24
C HIS A 548 -1.95 6.19 -33.63
N VAL A 549 -0.75 5.61 -33.54
CA VAL A 549 0.45 6.28 -33.05
C VAL A 549 0.89 7.32 -34.08
N LEU A 550 1.42 8.48 -33.64
CA LEU A 550 2.01 9.47 -34.54
C LEU A 550 3.19 8.85 -35.31
N THR A 551 3.02 8.72 -36.62
CA THR A 551 4.04 8.17 -37.52
C THR A 551 4.24 9.05 -38.75
N HIS A 552 5.47 9.07 -39.29
CA HIS A 552 5.82 9.82 -40.50
C HIS A 552 6.81 9.02 -41.38
N ARG A 553 6.95 9.43 -42.65
CA ARG A 553 7.93 8.85 -43.60
C ARG A 553 9.10 9.76 -43.94
N LYS A 554 9.07 10.99 -43.42
CA LYS A 554 10.11 11.99 -43.62
C LYS A 554 11.19 11.80 -42.57
N ASP A 555 12.11 10.85 -42.73
CA ASP A 555 13.29 10.75 -41.86
C ASP A 555 14.55 11.16 -42.65
N ARG A 556 15.53 11.78 -41.97
CA ARG A 556 16.76 12.30 -42.60
C ARG A 556 17.70 11.17 -43.05
N GLU A 557 17.68 10.03 -42.36
CA GLU A 557 18.59 8.89 -42.58
C GLU A 557 17.90 7.74 -43.33
N PHE A 558 16.60 7.53 -43.11
CA PHE A 558 15.85 6.40 -43.67
C PHE A 558 14.55 6.84 -44.37
N LEU A 559 14.68 7.37 -45.60
CA LEU A 559 13.56 7.85 -46.41
C LEU A 559 12.58 6.73 -46.79
N GLY A 560 11.28 6.98 -46.64
CA GLY A 560 10.20 6.10 -47.12
C GLY A 560 9.72 5.04 -46.10
N VAL A 561 10.47 4.83 -45.01
CA VAL A 561 10.09 3.92 -43.91
C VAL A 561 9.15 4.62 -42.93
N LEU A 562 8.24 3.88 -42.30
CA LEU A 562 7.31 4.40 -41.30
C LEU A 562 7.99 4.53 -39.93
N HIS A 563 8.27 5.76 -39.49
CA HIS A 563 8.92 6.06 -38.21
C HIS A 563 7.91 6.57 -37.19
N PHE A 564 8.15 6.27 -35.91
CA PHE A 564 7.45 6.89 -34.79
C PHE A 564 8.00 8.29 -34.48
N GLY A 565 7.11 9.26 -34.29
CA GLY A 565 7.47 10.61 -33.86
C GLY A 565 6.88 11.72 -34.73
N ASP A 566 7.31 12.94 -34.46
CA ASP A 566 6.98 14.10 -35.28
C ASP A 566 7.91 14.17 -36.50
N PRO A 567 7.41 14.59 -37.68
CA PRO A 567 8.29 14.79 -38.82
C PRO A 567 9.33 15.89 -38.51
N PRO A 568 10.59 15.72 -38.93
CA PRO A 568 11.63 16.72 -38.75
C PRO A 568 11.19 18.02 -39.42
N SER A 569 11.27 19.12 -38.68
CA SER A 569 10.93 20.45 -39.20
C SER A 569 11.88 20.83 -40.34
N GLU A 570 11.33 21.11 -41.51
CA GLU A 570 12.05 21.76 -42.61
C GLU A 570 12.32 23.21 -42.17
N GLY A 571 13.48 23.52 -41.57
CA GLY A 571 13.96 24.91 -41.43
C GLY A 571 14.39 25.46 -40.07
N PHE A 572 14.90 24.66 -39.12
CA PHE A 572 15.63 25.20 -37.96
C PHE A 572 17.15 25.02 -38.11
N GLU A 573 17.70 25.61 -39.17
CA GLU A 573 19.07 26.14 -39.12
C GLU A 573 18.93 27.65 -38.80
N ALA A 574 19.68 28.11 -37.79
CA ALA A 574 19.69 29.46 -37.20
C ALA A 574 18.74 29.71 -36.01
N PHE A 575 19.35 30.25 -34.95
CA PHE A 575 18.80 30.72 -33.67
C PHE A 575 18.72 29.68 -32.53
N GLY A 576 19.80 29.63 -31.74
CA GLY A 576 19.86 28.99 -30.44
C GLY A 576 18.94 29.65 -29.42
N GLY A 577 17.71 29.15 -29.33
CA GLY A 577 16.78 29.34 -28.22
C GLY A 577 16.41 28.00 -27.59
N PRO A 578 16.05 27.95 -26.30
CA PRO A 578 15.80 26.69 -25.60
C PRO A 578 14.49 26.04 -26.09
N PRO A 579 14.39 24.70 -26.12
CA PRO A 579 13.22 24.02 -26.66
C PRO A 579 12.00 24.19 -25.77
N LEU A 580 10.85 24.47 -26.39
CA LEU A 580 9.53 24.37 -25.79
C LEU A 580 9.20 22.89 -25.52
N SER A 581 9.48 22.41 -24.31
CA SER A 581 8.91 21.17 -23.79
C SER A 581 7.63 21.49 -23.01
N LEU A 582 6.48 21.35 -23.65
CA LEU A 582 5.17 21.25 -23.02
C LEU A 582 4.54 19.97 -23.55
N PHE A 583 4.73 18.89 -22.79
CA PHE A 583 3.79 17.80 -22.45
C PHE A 583 4.56 16.60 -21.88
#